data_AF-A0A8R1Y0F3-F1
#
_entry.id   AF-A0A8R1Y0F3-F1
#
_cell.length_a   1.000
_cell.length_b   1.000
_cell.length_c   1.000
_cell.angle_alpha   90.00
_cell.angle_beta   90.00
_cell.angle_gamma   90.00
#
_symmetry.space_group_name_H-M   'P 1'
#
loop_
_entity.id
_entity.type
_entity.pdbx_description
1 polymer ?
#
loop_
_entity_poly.entity_id
_entity_poly.type
_entity_poly.pdbx_seq_one_letter_code
_entity_poly.pdbx_strand_id
1 'polypeptide(L)'
;METKAGHMDVDKNYYNMRDILACKQNLKCLFSSPLPREIFHLIGQRAPDMEGGFCRADLPLFMIKALPNCRIIPPAEFSPVQMQVLRAAPEHVDVMHLNQFYFILSKHIVKLIPDEDGRLLAETALFSFLQRSGWILNCALHQGVKPKKIDSTEAQLYREAFKCALQFSRWFNSKQAICRKRDNSHLD
;
A
#
# COMPACT_ATOMS: atom_id res chain seq x y z
N MET A 1 -31.66 32.36 -4.53
CA MET A 1 -30.64 31.88 -3.58
C MET A 1 -30.39 30.42 -3.94
N GLU A 2 -29.44 30.15 -4.83
CA GLU A 2 -29.10 28.77 -5.20
C GLU A 2 -28.13 28.22 -4.16
N THR A 3 -28.60 27.27 -3.36
CA THR A 3 -27.76 26.36 -2.60
C THR A 3 -26.94 25.56 -3.61
N LYS A 4 -25.72 26.02 -3.91
CA LYS A 4 -24.71 25.18 -4.58
C LYS A 4 -24.57 23.92 -3.73
N ALA A 5 -25.14 22.83 -4.21
CA ALA A 5 -24.95 21.50 -3.65
C ALA A 5 -23.44 21.27 -3.60
N GLY A 6 -22.86 21.43 -2.41
CA GLY A 6 -21.46 21.16 -2.16
C GLY A 6 -21.26 19.66 -2.35
N HIS A 7 -21.05 19.24 -3.61
CA HIS A 7 -20.45 17.96 -3.88
C HIS A 7 -19.10 18.00 -3.20
N MET A 8 -19.02 17.34 -2.04
CA MET A 8 -17.73 17.11 -1.41
C MET A 8 -16.95 16.25 -2.40
N ASP A 9 -15.81 16.77 -2.86
CA ASP A 9 -14.90 15.99 -3.68
C ASP A 9 -14.30 14.91 -2.79
N VAL A 10 -14.77 13.68 -2.96
CA VAL A 10 -14.36 12.53 -2.17
C VAL A 10 -13.21 11.85 -2.90
N ASP A 11 -12.09 11.54 -2.21
CA ASP A 11 -10.96 10.83 -2.81
C ASP A 11 -11.46 9.56 -3.51
N LYS A 12 -10.91 9.27 -4.70
CA LYS A 12 -11.23 8.05 -5.47
C LYS A 12 -11.07 6.76 -4.65
N ASN A 13 -10.27 6.78 -3.59
CA ASN A 13 -10.02 5.65 -2.71
C ASN A 13 -10.87 5.64 -1.43
N TYR A 14 -11.84 6.55 -1.27
CA TYR A 14 -12.61 6.68 -0.03
C TYR A 14 -13.31 5.38 0.42
N TYR A 15 -13.85 4.60 -0.51
CA TYR A 15 -14.46 3.29 -0.24
C TYR A 15 -13.49 2.12 -0.45
N ASN A 16 -12.20 2.37 -0.64
CA ASN A 16 -11.22 1.31 -0.78
C ASN A 16 -10.91 0.70 0.59
N MET A 17 -11.40 -0.51 0.83
CA MET A 17 -11.22 -1.22 2.09
C MET A 17 -9.75 -1.39 2.50
N ARG A 18 -8.81 -1.56 1.55
CA ARG A 18 -7.39 -1.68 1.89
C ARG A 18 -6.80 -0.34 2.32
N ASP A 19 -7.21 0.74 1.68
CA ASP A 19 -6.81 2.11 2.02
C ASP A 19 -7.31 2.48 3.43
N ILE A 20 -8.57 2.13 3.73
CA ILE A 20 -9.18 2.31 5.07
C ILE A 20 -8.39 1.53 6.13
N LEU A 21 -8.09 0.25 5.88
CA LEU A 21 -7.36 -0.60 6.82
C LEU A 21 -5.92 -0.11 7.03
N ALA A 22 -5.24 0.33 5.97
CA ALA A 22 -3.91 0.92 6.07
C ALA A 22 -3.96 2.25 6.86
N CYS A 23 -4.92 3.12 6.58
CA CYS A 23 -5.07 4.41 7.26
C CYS A 23 -5.51 4.29 8.72
N LYS A 24 -6.00 3.14 9.16
CA LYS A 24 -6.31 2.86 10.58
C LYS A 24 -5.05 2.65 11.43
N GLN A 25 -3.90 2.35 10.81
CA GLN A 25 -2.65 2.15 11.55
C GLN A 25 -2.21 3.44 12.25
N ASN A 26 -1.72 3.31 13.48
CA ASN A 26 -1.23 4.43 14.27
C ASN A 26 0.19 4.80 13.83
N LEU A 27 0.46 6.10 13.72
CA LEU A 27 1.79 6.66 13.51
C LEU A 27 2.17 7.53 14.71
N LYS A 28 3.47 7.51 15.01
CA LYS A 28 4.07 8.36 16.02
C LYS A 28 4.14 9.79 15.50
N CYS A 29 3.52 10.69 16.23
CA CYS A 29 3.40 12.11 15.90
C CYS A 29 4.05 12.97 16.99
N LEU A 30 4.65 14.07 16.57
CA LEU A 30 5.16 15.14 17.43
C LEU A 30 4.41 16.43 17.12
N PHE A 31 3.89 17.07 18.17
CA PHE A 31 3.23 18.37 18.08
C PHE A 31 3.98 19.40 18.92
N SER A 32 4.15 20.61 18.39
CA SER A 32 4.75 21.74 19.12
C SER A 32 3.81 22.34 20.18
N SER A 33 2.52 22.03 20.09
CA SER A 33 1.48 22.46 21.02
C SER A 33 0.60 21.26 21.38
N PRO A 34 0.02 21.22 22.59
CA PRO A 34 -0.89 20.15 22.96
C PRO A 34 -2.12 20.16 22.04
N LEU A 35 -2.53 18.96 21.61
CA LEU A 35 -3.80 18.78 20.91
C LEU A 35 -4.97 18.88 21.90
N PRO A 36 -6.17 19.31 21.45
CA PRO A 36 -7.39 19.23 22.23
C PRO A 36 -7.62 17.83 22.82
N ARG A 37 -8.03 17.75 24.09
CA ARG A 37 -8.20 16.47 24.80
C ARG A 37 -9.30 15.61 24.16
N GLU A 38 -10.28 16.24 23.55
CA GLU A 38 -11.42 15.65 22.87
C GLU A 38 -10.99 14.73 21.72
N ILE A 39 -9.89 15.08 21.02
CA ILE A 39 -9.32 14.26 19.95
C ILE A 39 -8.96 12.86 20.46
N PHE A 40 -8.37 12.79 21.65
CA PHE A 40 -7.95 11.52 22.25
C PHE A 40 -9.14 10.70 22.72
N HIS A 41 -10.21 11.35 23.22
CA HIS A 41 -11.45 10.65 23.56
C HIS A 41 -12.11 9.99 22.34
N LEU A 42 -12.06 10.63 21.17
CA LEU A 42 -12.61 10.06 19.92
C LEU A 42 -11.94 8.75 19.51
N ILE A 43 -10.66 8.58 19.85
CA ILE A 43 -9.87 7.37 19.55
C ILE A 43 -9.68 6.46 20.76
N GLY A 44 -10.36 6.73 21.88
CA GLY A 44 -10.29 5.92 23.10
C GLY A 44 -8.92 5.93 23.79
N GLN A 45 -8.14 7.01 23.62
CA GLN A 45 -6.83 7.17 24.22
C GLN A 45 -6.84 8.26 25.31
N ARG A 46 -5.89 8.18 26.23
CA ARG A 46 -5.59 9.27 27.17
C ARG A 46 -4.77 10.34 26.45
N ALA A 47 -5.11 11.61 26.67
CA ALA A 47 -4.29 12.71 26.19
C ALA A 47 -2.88 12.63 26.80
N PRO A 48 -1.81 12.62 25.99
CA PRO A 48 -0.44 12.55 26.46
C PRO A 48 -0.02 13.88 27.11
N ASP A 49 0.91 13.80 28.03
CA ASP A 49 1.53 14.98 28.64
C ASP A 49 2.57 15.59 27.69
N MET A 50 2.92 16.86 27.92
CA MET A 50 3.99 17.54 27.20
C MET A 50 5.34 17.14 27.80
N GLU A 51 6.28 16.68 26.96
CA GLU A 51 7.63 16.33 27.35
C GLU A 51 8.65 17.03 26.45
N GLY A 52 9.62 17.74 27.04
CA GLY A 52 10.68 18.40 26.27
C GLY A 52 10.18 19.44 25.26
N GLY A 53 9.04 20.09 25.54
CA GLY A 53 8.43 21.08 24.65
C GLY A 53 7.57 20.50 23.52
N PHE A 54 7.38 19.18 23.47
CA PHE A 54 6.55 18.52 22.46
C PHE A 54 5.49 17.60 23.09
N CYS A 55 4.35 17.48 22.42
CA CYS A 55 3.34 16.47 22.70
C CYS A 55 3.59 15.27 21.77
N ARG A 56 3.80 14.08 22.35
CA ARG A 56 3.97 12.84 21.59
C ARG A 56 2.69 12.04 21.61
N ALA A 57 2.17 11.67 20.44
CA ALA A 57 0.92 10.92 20.33
C ALA A 57 1.00 9.84 19.25
N ASP A 58 0.32 8.72 19.49
CA ASP A 58 0.11 7.66 18.51
C ASP A 58 -1.29 7.79 17.91
N LEU A 59 -1.36 8.40 16.72
CA LEU A 59 -2.64 8.73 16.08
C LEU A 59 -2.85 7.90 14.81
N PRO A 60 -4.10 7.51 14.50
CA PRO A 60 -4.40 6.89 13.22
C PRO A 60 -4.05 7.80 12.04
N LEU A 61 -3.45 7.21 10.99
CA LEU A 61 -3.06 7.93 9.77
C LEU A 61 -4.22 8.73 9.11
N PHE A 62 -5.46 8.23 9.16
CA PHE A 62 -6.60 8.99 8.61
C PHE A 62 -6.83 10.33 9.32
N MET A 63 -6.49 10.43 10.62
CA MET A 63 -6.70 11.64 11.41
C MET A 63 -5.56 12.65 11.22
N ILE A 64 -4.33 12.13 11.14
CA ILE A 64 -3.10 12.93 11.04
C ILE A 64 -3.14 13.96 9.91
N LYS A 65 -3.69 13.57 8.75
CA LYS A 65 -3.76 14.45 7.56
C LYS A 65 -4.58 15.72 7.80
N ALA A 66 -5.47 15.72 8.79
CA ALA A 66 -6.32 16.86 9.13
C ALA A 66 -5.75 17.72 10.26
N LEU A 67 -4.63 17.32 10.89
CA LEU A 67 -4.07 18.01 12.04
C LEU A 67 -2.95 18.97 11.61
N PRO A 68 -3.03 20.26 11.97
CA PRO A 68 -1.98 21.21 11.67
C PRO A 68 -0.73 20.96 12.53
N ASN A 69 0.43 21.42 12.06
CA ASN A 69 1.70 21.40 12.80
C ASN A 69 2.13 20.02 13.33
N CYS A 70 1.70 18.95 12.65
CA CYS A 70 2.08 17.59 12.98
C CYS A 70 3.40 17.22 12.29
N ARG A 71 4.40 16.79 13.08
CA ARG A 71 5.60 16.15 12.54
C ARG A 71 5.51 14.64 12.75
N ILE A 72 5.60 13.89 11.66
CA ILE A 72 5.55 12.43 11.71
C ILE A 72 6.94 11.85 11.96
N ILE A 73 7.00 10.87 12.85
CA ILE A 73 8.14 9.98 12.99
C ILE A 73 7.85 8.77 12.09
N PRO A 74 8.64 8.56 11.03
CA PRO A 74 8.43 7.43 10.13
C PRO A 74 8.48 6.09 10.91
N PRO A 75 7.57 5.15 10.61
CA PRO A 75 7.66 3.79 11.13
C PRO A 75 8.99 3.11 10.82
N ALA A 76 9.36 2.11 11.62
CA ALA A 76 10.66 1.45 11.53
C ALA A 76 10.88 0.77 10.16
N GLU A 77 9.82 0.28 9.53
CA GLU A 77 9.83 -0.26 8.17
C GLU A 77 10.22 0.76 7.09
N PHE A 78 10.21 2.06 7.40
CA PHE A 78 10.67 3.14 6.53
C PHE A 78 11.96 3.80 7.03
N SER A 79 12.67 3.16 7.96
CA SER A 79 13.96 3.65 8.43
C SER A 79 15.00 3.73 7.29
N PRO A 80 16.02 4.61 7.40
CA PRO A 80 17.07 4.71 6.40
C PRO A 80 17.76 3.37 6.09
N VAL A 81 18.00 2.56 7.13
CA VAL A 81 18.58 1.22 6.98
C VAL A 81 17.67 0.31 6.17
N GLN A 82 16.37 0.27 6.49
CA GLN A 82 15.41 -0.56 5.75
C GLN A 82 15.26 -0.10 4.29
N MET A 83 15.30 1.21 4.05
CA MET A 83 15.28 1.77 2.70
C MET A 83 16.53 1.40 1.89
N GLN A 84 17.71 1.38 2.51
CA GLN A 84 18.95 0.93 1.86
C GLN A 84 18.87 -0.55 1.48
N VAL A 85 18.37 -1.41 2.37
CA VAL A 85 18.18 -2.84 2.08
C VAL A 85 17.23 -3.04 0.89
N LEU A 86 16.12 -2.32 0.86
CA LEU A 86 15.16 -2.36 -0.23
C LEU A 86 15.73 -1.83 -1.56
N ARG A 87 16.62 -0.83 -1.53
CA ARG A 87 17.30 -0.36 -2.74
C ARG A 87 18.34 -1.36 -3.26
N ALA A 88 18.94 -2.15 -2.38
CA ALA A 88 19.97 -3.11 -2.76
C ALA A 88 19.40 -4.39 -3.37
N ALA A 89 18.37 -4.97 -2.77
CA ALA A 89 17.83 -6.28 -3.17
C ALA A 89 16.35 -6.43 -2.79
N PRO A 90 15.43 -5.64 -3.39
CA PRO A 90 14.03 -5.58 -2.96
C PRO A 90 13.32 -6.93 -3.09
N GLU A 91 13.65 -7.75 -4.07
CA GLU A 91 13.09 -9.08 -4.30
C GLU A 91 13.38 -10.06 -3.16
N HIS A 92 14.42 -9.85 -2.36
CA HIS A 92 14.76 -10.71 -1.23
C HIS A 92 14.11 -10.29 0.09
N VAL A 93 13.55 -9.08 0.16
CA VAL A 93 12.91 -8.54 1.36
C VAL A 93 11.52 -9.15 1.58
N ASP A 94 11.20 -9.49 2.83
CA ASP A 94 9.86 -9.86 3.23
C ASP A 94 9.02 -8.62 3.57
N VAL A 95 8.39 -8.06 2.54
CA VAL A 95 7.58 -6.86 2.67
C VAL A 95 6.30 -7.12 3.48
N MET A 96 5.78 -8.36 3.46
CA MET A 96 4.64 -8.74 4.31
C MET A 96 5.00 -8.63 5.80
N HIS A 97 6.21 -9.04 6.16
CA HIS A 97 6.71 -8.93 7.52
C HIS A 97 6.96 -7.48 7.95
N LEU A 98 7.38 -6.61 7.02
CA LEU A 98 7.51 -5.18 7.28
C LEU A 98 6.14 -4.55 7.58
N ASN A 99 5.19 -4.70 6.66
CA ASN A 99 3.82 -4.26 6.85
C ASN A 99 2.92 -4.88 5.76
N GLN A 100 1.80 -5.50 6.14
CA GLN A 100 0.85 -6.07 5.16
C GLN A 100 0.27 -5.05 4.16
N PHE A 101 0.34 -3.75 4.47
CA PHE A 101 -0.09 -2.63 3.62
C PHE A 101 1.08 -1.74 3.17
N TYR A 102 2.32 -2.24 3.15
CA TYR A 102 3.54 -1.46 2.94
C TYR A 102 3.44 -0.40 1.83
N PHE A 103 3.02 -0.76 0.61
CA PHE A 103 2.96 0.21 -0.50
C PHE A 103 1.78 1.17 -0.44
N ILE A 104 0.68 0.78 0.22
CA ILE A 104 -0.46 1.69 0.48
C ILE A 104 -0.05 2.70 1.54
N LEU A 105 0.59 2.22 2.61
CA LEU A 105 1.08 3.05 3.70
C LEU A 105 2.14 4.03 3.20
N SER A 106 3.09 3.58 2.37
CA SER A 106 4.11 4.45 1.79
C SER A 106 3.50 5.60 0.99
N LYS A 107 2.49 5.33 0.15
CA LYS A 107 1.75 6.36 -0.63
C LYS A 107 1.18 7.48 0.25
N HIS A 108 0.77 7.17 1.48
CA HIS A 108 0.26 8.17 2.41
C HIS A 108 1.38 8.85 3.19
N ILE A 109 2.36 8.10 3.70
CA ILE A 109 3.44 8.63 4.51
C ILE A 109 4.36 9.58 3.72
N VAL A 110 4.62 9.31 2.43
CA VAL A 110 5.37 10.21 1.55
C VAL A 110 4.82 11.64 1.58
N LYS A 111 3.49 11.79 1.67
CA LYS A 111 2.84 13.12 1.66
C LYS A 111 2.93 13.85 3.00
N LEU A 112 3.32 13.16 4.07
CA LEU A 112 3.40 13.68 5.43
C LEU A 112 4.85 13.98 5.87
N ILE A 113 5.83 13.42 5.14
CA ILE A 113 7.25 13.67 5.39
C ILE A 113 7.69 14.76 4.41
N PRO A 114 8.23 15.89 4.89
CA PRO A 114 8.65 16.98 4.02
C PRO A 114 9.92 16.66 3.24
N ASP A 115 10.15 17.44 2.19
CA ASP A 115 11.42 17.59 1.50
C ASP A 115 12.06 16.29 0.98
N GLU A 116 13.39 16.20 1.08
CA GLU A 116 14.19 15.10 0.55
C GLU A 116 13.88 13.76 1.23
N ASP A 117 13.53 13.74 2.51
CA ASP A 117 13.19 12.48 3.20
C ASP A 117 11.92 11.85 2.61
N GLY A 118 10.89 12.65 2.35
CA GLY A 118 9.66 12.20 1.70
C GLY A 118 9.91 11.71 0.27
N ARG A 119 10.76 12.45 -0.47
CA ARG A 119 11.18 12.07 -1.82
C ARG A 119 11.95 10.74 -1.84
N LEU A 120 12.94 10.57 -0.97
CA LEU A 120 13.74 9.34 -0.89
C LEU A 120 12.87 8.13 -0.56
N LEU A 121 11.88 8.29 0.31
CA LEU A 121 10.90 7.24 0.62
C LEU A 121 10.05 6.90 -0.61
N ALA A 122 9.57 7.91 -1.34
CA ALA A 122 8.79 7.73 -2.57
C ALA A 122 9.57 6.97 -3.64
N GLU A 123 10.81 7.39 -3.90
CA GLU A 123 11.71 6.76 -4.86
C GLU A 123 12.01 5.31 -4.46
N THR A 124 12.26 5.06 -3.17
CA THR A 124 12.52 3.71 -2.66
C THR A 124 11.30 2.81 -2.83
N ALA A 125 10.11 3.28 -2.46
CA ALA A 125 8.88 2.51 -2.59
C ALA A 125 8.58 2.19 -4.06
N LEU A 126 8.70 3.18 -4.94
CA LEU A 126 8.49 3.00 -6.38
C LEU A 126 9.51 2.01 -6.98
N PHE A 127 10.79 2.21 -6.71
CA PHE A 127 11.85 1.32 -7.19
C PHE A 127 11.61 -0.12 -6.72
N SER A 128 11.34 -0.30 -5.42
CA SER A 128 11.10 -1.63 -4.83
C SER A 128 9.91 -2.32 -5.48
N PHE A 129 8.81 -1.60 -5.67
CA PHE A 129 7.61 -2.15 -6.33
C PHE A 129 7.91 -2.57 -7.76
N LEU A 130 8.60 -1.73 -8.54
CA LEU A 130 8.94 -2.02 -9.93
C LEU A 130 9.85 -3.26 -10.05
N GLN A 131 10.92 -3.35 -9.27
CA GLN A 131 11.82 -4.50 -9.29
C GLN A 131 11.10 -5.80 -8.89
N ARG A 132 10.25 -5.73 -7.85
CA ARG A 132 9.50 -6.90 -7.36
C ARG A 132 8.37 -7.31 -8.29
N SER A 133 7.80 -6.39 -9.07
CA SER A 133 6.68 -6.67 -9.98
C SER A 133 7.02 -7.76 -10.99
N GLY A 134 8.21 -7.74 -11.60
CA GLY A 134 8.65 -8.77 -12.55
C GLY A 134 8.71 -10.16 -11.92
N TRP A 135 9.26 -10.25 -10.71
CA TRP A 135 9.31 -11.49 -9.94
C TRP A 135 7.90 -12.01 -9.58
N ILE A 136 7.00 -11.12 -9.15
CA ILE A 136 5.61 -11.47 -8.81
C ILE A 136 4.85 -12.00 -10.03
N LEU A 137 5.00 -11.32 -11.17
CA LEU A 137 4.40 -11.74 -12.44
C LEU A 137 4.93 -13.12 -12.84
N ASN A 138 6.24 -13.35 -12.74
CA ASN A 138 6.83 -14.64 -13.03
C ASN A 138 6.25 -15.78 -12.15
N CYS A 139 6.08 -15.53 -10.85
CA CYS A 139 5.42 -16.48 -9.95
C CYS A 139 3.97 -16.77 -10.39
N ALA A 140 3.21 -15.74 -10.74
CA ALA A 140 1.83 -15.89 -11.17
C ALA A 140 1.69 -16.63 -12.50
N LEU A 141 2.60 -16.42 -13.45
CA LEU A 141 2.53 -17.04 -14.78
C LEU A 141 3.00 -18.49 -14.79
N HIS A 142 4.01 -18.83 -13.99
CA HIS A 142 4.74 -20.10 -14.13
C HIS A 142 4.69 -21.02 -12.90
N GLN A 143 4.60 -20.46 -11.70
CA GLN A 143 4.68 -21.26 -10.46
C GLN A 143 3.30 -21.60 -9.91
N GLY A 144 2.31 -20.73 -10.12
CA GLY A 144 0.94 -20.87 -9.63
C GLY A 144 0.79 -20.82 -8.10
N VAL A 145 1.90 -20.78 -7.36
CA VAL A 145 1.95 -20.62 -5.91
C VAL A 145 2.14 -19.15 -5.56
N LYS A 146 1.22 -18.60 -4.76
CA LYS A 146 1.30 -17.22 -4.27
C LYS A 146 2.52 -17.08 -3.34
N PRO A 147 3.44 -16.15 -3.61
CA PRO A 147 4.52 -15.86 -2.67
C PRO A 147 3.97 -15.42 -1.30
N LYS A 148 4.65 -15.79 -0.22
CA LYS A 148 4.25 -15.41 1.16
C LYS A 148 4.77 -14.03 1.58
N LYS A 149 5.86 -13.58 0.94
CA LYS A 149 6.63 -12.39 1.31
C LYS A 149 6.19 -11.08 0.65
N ILE A 150 4.93 -11.03 0.18
CA ILE A 150 4.38 -9.93 -0.61
C ILE A 150 3.27 -9.22 0.15
N ASP A 151 3.17 -7.89 0.01
CA ASP A 151 2.12 -7.11 0.68
C ASP A 151 0.75 -7.27 0.00
N SER A 152 -0.26 -6.56 0.50
CA SER A 152 -1.61 -6.57 -0.08
C SER A 152 -1.71 -6.02 -1.50
N THR A 153 -0.86 -5.06 -1.88
CA THR A 153 -0.80 -4.45 -3.22
C THR A 153 -0.23 -5.45 -4.21
N GLU A 154 0.88 -6.07 -3.85
CA GLU A 154 1.55 -7.11 -4.62
C GLU A 154 0.70 -8.38 -4.74
N ALA A 155 -0.05 -8.73 -3.69
CA ALA A 155 -1.00 -9.83 -3.73
C ALA A 155 -2.14 -9.57 -4.74
N GLN A 156 -2.54 -8.31 -4.92
CA GLN A 156 -3.51 -7.93 -5.95
C GLN A 156 -2.90 -8.09 -7.36
N LEU A 157 -1.67 -7.63 -7.56
CA LEU A 157 -0.94 -7.83 -8.81
C LEU A 157 -0.81 -9.32 -9.16
N TYR A 158 -0.39 -10.14 -8.20
CA TYR A 158 -0.31 -11.60 -8.36
C TYR A 158 -1.65 -12.19 -8.78
N ARG A 159 -2.74 -11.82 -8.10
CA ARG A 159 -4.06 -12.39 -8.35
C ARG A 159 -4.56 -12.06 -9.76
N GLU A 160 -4.42 -10.83 -10.20
CA GLU A 160 -4.83 -10.43 -11.55
C GLU A 160 -3.96 -11.10 -12.62
N ALA A 161 -2.64 -11.15 -12.42
CA ALA A 161 -1.73 -11.84 -13.33
C ALA A 161 -2.05 -13.34 -13.44
N PHE A 162 -2.29 -14.01 -12.32
CA PHE A 162 -2.64 -15.43 -12.28
C PHE A 162 -4.00 -15.69 -12.96
N LYS A 163 -4.98 -14.83 -12.71
CA LYS A 163 -6.29 -14.89 -13.38
C LYS A 163 -6.16 -14.73 -14.89
N CYS A 164 -5.38 -13.74 -15.35
CA CYS A 164 -5.11 -13.52 -16.77
C CYS A 164 -4.42 -14.76 -17.39
N ALA A 165 -3.43 -15.34 -16.72
CA ALA A 165 -2.75 -16.55 -17.18
C ALA A 165 -3.73 -17.73 -17.34
N LEU A 166 -4.62 -17.92 -16.36
CA LEU A 166 -5.63 -18.98 -16.40
C LEU A 166 -6.66 -18.76 -17.51
N GLN A 167 -7.11 -17.52 -17.70
CA GLN A 167 -8.03 -17.16 -18.79
C GLN A 167 -7.37 -17.37 -20.16
N PHE A 168 -6.12 -16.94 -20.32
CA PHE A 168 -5.36 -17.15 -21.53
C PHE A 168 -5.16 -18.64 -21.82
N SER A 169 -4.77 -19.45 -20.83
CA SER A 169 -4.61 -20.90 -20.97
C SER A 169 -5.92 -21.59 -21.40
N ARG A 170 -7.05 -21.24 -20.77
CA ARG A 170 -8.37 -21.77 -21.16
C ARG A 170 -8.74 -21.39 -22.58
N TRP A 171 -8.56 -20.12 -22.94
CA TRP A 171 -8.83 -19.64 -24.29
C TRP A 171 -7.95 -20.36 -25.31
N PHE A 172 -6.64 -20.43 -25.08
CA PHE A 172 -5.67 -21.06 -25.97
C PHE A 172 -5.97 -22.55 -26.19
N ASN A 173 -6.24 -23.29 -25.10
CA ASN A 173 -6.56 -24.72 -25.18
C ASN A 173 -7.90 -24.97 -25.88
N SER A 174 -8.90 -24.09 -25.70
CA SER A 174 -10.17 -24.22 -26.43
C SER A 174 -10.00 -24.02 -27.93
N LYS A 175 -9.12 -23.08 -28.35
CA LYS A 175 -8.78 -22.88 -29.77
C LYS A 175 -8.04 -24.08 -30.35
N GLN A 176 -7.07 -24.64 -29.63
CA GLN A 176 -6.38 -25.85 -30.08
C GLN A 176 -7.32 -27.05 -30.22
N ALA A 177 -8.27 -27.21 -29.29
CA ALA A 177 -9.26 -28.29 -29.36
C ALA A 177 -10.18 -28.16 -30.58
N ILE A 178 -10.55 -26.92 -30.96
CA ILE A 178 -11.35 -26.67 -32.17
C ILE A 178 -10.57 -27.01 -33.44
N CYS A 179 -9.29 -26.60 -33.53
CA CYS A 179 -8.43 -26.92 -34.68
C CYS A 179 -8.29 -28.44 -34.86
N ARG A 180 -7.98 -29.18 -33.78
CA ARG A 180 -7.85 -30.65 -33.83
C ARG A 180 -9.14 -31.35 -34.28
N LYS A 181 -10.32 -30.86 -33.85
CA LYS A 181 -11.61 -31.42 -34.29
C LYS A 181 -11.85 -31.20 -35.79
N ARG A 182 -11.45 -30.03 -36.31
CA ARG A 182 -11.58 -29.72 -37.74
C ARG A 182 -10.66 -30.60 -38.60
N ASP A 183 -9.43 -30.80 -38.16
CA ASP A 183 -8.47 -31.65 -38.89
C ASP A 183 -8.96 -33.10 -38.97
N ASN A 184 -9.58 -33.62 -37.90
CA ASN A 184 -10.14 -34.98 -37.91
C ASN A 184 -11.39 -35.12 -38.80
N SER A 185 -12.22 -34.08 -38.94
CA SER A 185 -13.42 -34.13 -39.80
C SER A 185 -13.14 -34.14 -41.31
N HIS A 186 -11.89 -33.93 -41.72
CA HIS A 186 -11.48 -34.01 -43.14
C HIS A 186 -10.94 -35.39 -43.54
N LEU A 187 -10.91 -36.36 -42.61
CA LEU A 187 -10.43 -37.72 -42.86
C LEU A 187 -11.56 -38.75 -43.02
N ASP A 188 -12.83 -38.34 -42.81
CA ASP A 188 -14.04 -39.13 -43.08
C ASP A 188 -14.69 -38.69 -44.40
#